data_AF-A0A7L3HMP0-F1
#
_entry.id   AF-A0A7L3HMP0-F1
#
_cell.length_a   1.000
_cell.length_b   1.000
_cell.length_c   1.000
_cell.angle_alpha   90.00
_cell.angle_beta   90.00
_cell.angle_gamma   90.00
#
_symmetry.space_group_name_H-M   'P 1'
#
loop_
_entity.id
_entity.type
_entity.pdbx_description
1 polymer ?
#
loop_
_entity_poly.entity_id
_entity_poly.type
_entity_poly.pdbx_seq_one_letter_code
_entity_poly.pdbx_strand_id
1 'polypeptide(L)'
;DGIEPMWEDSQNKRGGRWLITLAKQQRHTELDRFWLDTLLCLIGEMFDEYSDEVCGAVINIRTKGDKIAIWTREAENREGVTHIGRVYKEHLGLSQKVAIGYQAHADTATKSASLAKTKFVV
;
A
#
# COMPACT_ATOMS: atom_id res chain seq x y z
N ASP A 1 -5.14 -5.80 -16.13
CA ASP A 1 -6.39 -5.17 -16.61
C ASP A 1 -7.61 -5.78 -15.96
N GLY A 2 -8.67 -4.98 -15.79
CA GLY A 2 -9.98 -5.45 -15.29
C GLY A 2 -10.19 -5.43 -13.78
N ILE A 3 -9.30 -4.78 -13.02
CA ILE A 3 -9.46 -4.56 -11.57
C ILE A 3 -9.82 -3.10 -11.35
N GLU A 4 -11.01 -2.83 -10.84
CA GLU A 4 -11.42 -1.47 -10.47
C GLU A 4 -10.76 -1.06 -9.15
N PRO A 5 -10.29 0.19 -8.99
CA PRO A 5 -9.59 0.65 -7.80
C PRO A 5 -10.56 0.96 -6.64
N MET A 6 -11.42 0.00 -6.31
CA MET A 6 -12.43 0.07 -5.26
C MET A 6 -12.51 -1.25 -4.48
N TRP A 7 -12.98 -1.18 -3.23
CA TRP A 7 -12.97 -2.32 -2.33
C TRP A 7 -14.04 -3.36 -2.69
N GLU A 8 -15.04 -2.97 -3.48
CA GLU A 8 -16.12 -3.82 -3.97
C GLU A 8 -15.66 -4.78 -5.07
N ASP A 9 -14.56 -4.46 -5.77
CA ASP A 9 -14.00 -5.32 -6.79
C ASP A 9 -13.68 -6.71 -6.21
N SER A 10 -14.05 -7.75 -6.94
CA SER A 10 -13.86 -9.15 -6.54
C SER A 10 -12.42 -9.48 -6.14
N GLN A 11 -11.45 -8.81 -6.74
CA GLN A 11 -10.03 -8.96 -6.50
C GLN A 11 -9.53 -8.12 -5.32
N ASN A 12 -10.27 -7.11 -4.87
CA ASN A 12 -9.85 -6.24 -3.77
C ASN A 12 -10.59 -6.51 -2.46
N LYS A 13 -11.80 -7.07 -2.51
CA LYS A 13 -12.70 -7.18 -1.34
C LYS A 13 -12.14 -8.01 -0.18
N ARG A 14 -11.32 -9.03 -0.48
CA ARG A 14 -10.61 -9.86 0.52
C ARG A 14 -9.19 -9.37 0.80
N GLY A 15 -8.77 -8.35 0.06
CA GLY A 15 -7.46 -7.78 0.09
C GLY A 15 -7.25 -6.77 1.19
N GLY A 16 -6.21 -5.98 1.00
CA GLY A 16 -5.83 -4.91 1.88
C GLY A 16 -4.75 -4.07 1.25
N ARG A 17 -4.13 -3.22 2.07
CA ARG A 17 -3.16 -2.25 1.59
C ARG A 17 -2.01 -2.02 2.54
N TRP A 18 -0.81 -1.89 1.98
CA TRP A 18 0.33 -1.25 2.67
C TRP A 18 0.18 0.25 2.58
N LEU A 19 0.23 0.96 3.70
CA LEU A 19 -0.05 2.39 3.76
C LEU A 19 1.18 3.22 4.17
N ILE A 20 1.58 4.14 3.30
CA ILE A 20 2.53 5.21 3.58
C ILE A 20 1.74 6.49 3.84
N THR A 21 2.04 7.18 4.94
CA THR A 21 1.47 8.50 5.22
C THR A 21 2.58 9.53 5.24
N LEU A 22 2.42 10.57 4.41
CA LEU A 22 3.32 11.70 4.31
C LEU A 22 2.71 12.89 5.03
N ALA A 23 3.50 13.57 5.85
CA ALA A 23 3.08 14.83 6.42
C ALA A 23 3.05 15.92 5.34
N LYS A 24 2.21 16.95 5.52
CA LYS A 24 2.01 18.02 4.53
C LYS A 24 3.33 18.63 4.03
N GLN A 25 4.31 18.82 4.92
CA GLN A 25 5.62 19.38 4.58
C GLN A 25 6.46 18.51 3.64
N GLN A 26 6.19 17.20 3.56
CA GLN A 26 6.92 16.27 2.70
C GLN A 26 6.35 16.22 1.27
N ARG A 27 5.22 16.88 0.99
CA ARG A 27 4.56 16.81 -0.32
C ARG A 27 5.52 17.20 -1.46
N HIS A 28 6.22 18.31 -1.30
CA HIS A 28 7.06 18.86 -2.37
C HIS A 28 8.44 18.20 -2.47
N THR A 29 8.79 17.30 -1.54
CA THR A 29 10.12 16.67 -1.50
C THR A 29 10.06 15.15 -1.70
N GLU A 30 9.02 14.49 -1.19
CA GLU A 30 8.93 13.02 -1.18
C GLU A 30 7.78 12.45 -2.02
N LEU A 31 6.66 13.17 -2.18
CA LEU A 31 5.44 12.58 -2.74
C LEU A 31 5.63 12.06 -4.16
N ASP A 32 6.16 12.90 -5.04
CA ASP A 32 6.33 12.56 -6.46
C ASP A 32 7.34 11.42 -6.62
N ARG A 33 8.41 11.44 -5.82
CA ARG A 33 9.41 10.36 -5.79
C ARG A 33 8.78 9.05 -5.34
N PHE A 34 8.11 9.03 -4.20
CA PHE A 34 7.46 7.82 -3.70
C PHE A 34 6.39 7.30 -4.65
N TRP A 35 5.62 8.19 -5.27
CA TRP A 35 4.61 7.79 -6.24
C TRP A 35 5.25 7.18 -7.49
N LEU A 36 6.31 7.80 -8.02
CA LEU A 36 7.05 7.25 -9.15
C LEU A 36 7.67 5.90 -8.81
N ASP A 37 8.37 5.78 -7.68
CA ASP A 37 8.98 4.52 -7.23
C ASP A 37 7.91 3.42 -7.07
N THR A 38 6.72 3.77 -6.58
CA THR A 38 5.57 2.85 -6.51
C THR A 38 5.16 2.37 -7.89
N LEU A 39 4.97 3.28 -8.84
CA LEU A 39 4.60 2.93 -10.22
C LEU A 39 5.66 2.03 -10.87
N LEU A 40 6.95 2.32 -10.65
CA LEU A 40 8.06 1.51 -11.14
C LEU A 40 8.07 0.11 -10.51
N CYS A 41 7.76 -0.02 -9.22
CA CYS A 41 7.62 -1.33 -8.57
C CYS A 41 6.52 -2.17 -9.21
N LEU A 42 5.39 -1.54 -9.53
CA LEU A 42 4.23 -2.21 -10.14
C LEU A 42 4.55 -2.67 -11.57
N ILE A 43 4.95 -1.76 -12.46
CA ILE A 43 5.21 -2.14 -13.86
C ILE A 43 6.46 -2.99 -14.04
N GLY A 44 7.37 -2.94 -13.06
CA GLY A 44 8.58 -3.75 -13.03
C GLY A 44 8.38 -5.14 -12.44
N GLU A 45 7.19 -5.47 -11.91
CA GLU A 45 6.93 -6.74 -11.23
C GLU A 45 7.98 -7.03 -10.13
N MET A 46 8.26 -6.01 -9.32
CA MET A 46 9.40 -6.02 -8.38
C MET A 46 9.15 -6.83 -7.11
N PHE A 47 8.06 -7.59 -7.00
CA PHE A 47 7.68 -8.36 -5.81
C PHE A 47 7.90 -9.87 -5.98
N ASP A 48 8.75 -10.26 -6.92
CA ASP A 48 9.10 -11.64 -7.24
C ASP A 48 7.84 -12.50 -7.52
N GLU A 49 7.77 -13.70 -6.94
CA GLU A 49 6.64 -14.62 -7.05
C GLU A 49 5.31 -14.07 -6.50
N TYR A 50 5.35 -12.96 -5.75
CA TYR A 50 4.16 -12.32 -5.19
C TYR A 50 3.68 -11.12 -6.01
N SER A 51 4.25 -10.84 -7.18
CA SER A 51 3.81 -9.69 -8.00
C SER A 51 2.36 -9.84 -8.48
N ASP A 52 1.91 -11.07 -8.79
CA ASP A 52 0.51 -11.37 -9.14
C ASP A 52 -0.50 -11.13 -8.00
N GLU A 53 -0.02 -11.02 -6.76
CA GLU A 53 -0.85 -10.67 -5.59
C GLU A 53 -1.15 -9.17 -5.52
N VAL A 54 -0.43 -8.33 -6.27
CA VAL A 54 -0.64 -6.88 -6.30
C VAL A 54 -1.79 -6.54 -7.25
N CYS A 55 -2.79 -5.83 -6.74
CA CYS A 55 -3.92 -5.36 -7.53
C CYS A 55 -3.66 -3.98 -8.15
N GLY A 56 -2.84 -3.16 -7.50
CA GLY A 56 -2.54 -1.80 -7.95
C GLY A 56 -2.09 -0.89 -6.82
N ALA A 57 -2.05 0.41 -7.09
CA ALA A 57 -1.66 1.42 -6.13
C ALA A 57 -2.59 2.65 -6.18
N VAL A 58 -2.71 3.33 -5.05
CA VAL A 58 -3.57 4.51 -4.88
C VAL A 58 -2.79 5.62 -4.19
N ILE A 59 -2.91 6.83 -4.72
CA ILE A 59 -2.46 8.08 -4.07
C ILE A 59 -3.66 8.91 -3.64
N ASN A 60 -3.62 9.44 -2.42
CA ASN A 60 -4.64 10.34 -1.89
C ASN A 60 -4.02 11.67 -1.47
N ILE A 61 -4.32 12.73 -2.24
CA ILE A 61 -3.90 14.08 -1.92
C ILE A 61 -4.89 14.70 -0.93
N ARG A 62 -4.43 15.15 0.24
CA ARG A 62 -5.29 15.69 1.31
C ARG A 62 -4.68 16.89 2.03
N THR A 63 -5.49 17.74 2.62
CA THR A 63 -5.01 18.96 3.31
C THR A 63 -4.09 18.66 4.50
N LYS A 64 -4.33 17.56 5.24
CA LYS A 64 -3.60 17.21 6.47
C LYS A 64 -2.32 16.37 6.23
N GLY A 65 -2.16 15.81 5.04
CA GLY A 65 -1.09 14.87 4.72
C GLY A 65 -1.53 13.83 3.71
N ASP A 66 -0.60 13.41 2.87
CA ASP A 66 -0.89 12.54 1.74
C ASP A 66 -0.72 11.07 2.10
N LYS A 67 -1.35 10.22 1.30
CA LYS A 67 -1.25 8.78 1.46
C LYS A 67 -0.91 8.13 0.14
N ILE A 68 0.01 7.18 0.17
CA ILE A 68 0.28 6.26 -0.94
C ILE A 68 0.04 4.85 -0.40
N ALA A 69 -0.60 4.01 -1.20
CA ALA A 69 -0.86 2.64 -0.82
C ALA A 69 -0.72 1.66 -1.98
N ILE A 70 -0.13 0.49 -1.72
CA ILE A 70 -0.19 -0.68 -2.60
C ILE A 70 -1.29 -1.59 -2.10
N TRP A 71 -2.16 -2.05 -3.00
CA TRP A 71 -3.27 -2.96 -2.71
C TRP A 71 -2.91 -4.37 -3.13
N THR A 72 -3.24 -5.35 -2.28
CA THR A 72 -3.04 -6.77 -2.58
C THR A 72 -4.36 -7.53 -2.54
N ARG A 73 -4.39 -8.70 -3.19
CA ARG A 73 -5.60 -9.48 -3.45
C ARG A 73 -6.15 -10.23 -2.23
N GLU A 74 -5.24 -10.75 -1.39
CA GLU A 74 -5.57 -11.58 -0.23
C GLU A 74 -4.86 -11.09 1.04
N ALA A 75 -5.63 -10.55 2.00
CA ALA A 75 -5.09 -10.04 3.25
C ALA A 75 -4.63 -11.15 4.22
N GLU A 76 -5.12 -12.38 4.07
CA GLU A 76 -4.73 -13.50 4.93
C GLU A 76 -3.45 -14.21 4.46
N ASN A 77 -2.96 -13.93 3.25
CA ASN A 77 -1.66 -14.43 2.76
C ASN A 77 -0.51 -13.69 3.45
N ARG A 78 -0.23 -14.06 4.70
CA ARG A 78 0.78 -13.40 5.53
C ARG A 78 2.16 -13.37 4.87
N GLU A 79 2.57 -14.46 4.24
CA GLU A 79 3.89 -14.59 3.63
C GLU A 79 4.04 -13.58 2.50
N GLY A 80 3.16 -13.64 1.50
CA GLY A 80 3.19 -12.71 0.36
C GLY A 80 2.98 -11.26 0.76
N VAL A 81 2.03 -10.98 1.65
CA VAL A 81 1.77 -9.61 2.12
C VAL A 81 3.00 -9.03 2.83
N THR A 82 3.65 -9.80 3.71
CA THR A 82 4.85 -9.31 4.40
C THR A 82 6.07 -9.21 3.50
N HIS A 83 6.22 -10.08 2.49
CA HIS A 83 7.25 -9.96 1.46
C HIS A 83 7.09 -8.65 0.68
N ILE A 84 5.92 -8.42 0.08
CA ILE A 84 5.58 -7.21 -0.67
C ILE A 84 5.89 -5.96 0.17
N GLY A 85 5.49 -5.97 1.45
CA GLY A 85 5.72 -4.84 2.34
C GLY A 85 7.19 -4.52 2.57
N ARG A 86 8.04 -5.55 2.76
CA ARG A 86 9.49 -5.38 2.97
C ARG A 86 10.17 -4.85 1.72
N VAL A 87 9.90 -5.49 0.58
CA VAL A 87 10.46 -5.10 -0.72
C VAL A 87 10.03 -3.68 -1.08
N TYR A 88 8.75 -3.35 -0.89
CA TYR A 88 8.25 -2.00 -1.13
C TYR A 88 8.93 -0.95 -0.23
N LYS A 89 9.07 -1.24 1.07
CA LYS A 89 9.77 -0.37 2.02
C LYS A 89 11.23 -0.12 1.58
N GLU A 90 11.91 -1.15 1.09
CA GLU A 90 13.27 -1.07 0.58
C GLU A 90 13.37 -0.21 -0.68
N HIS A 91 12.51 -0.43 -1.68
CA HIS A 91 12.51 0.35 -2.92
C HIS A 91 12.17 1.82 -2.72
N LEU A 92 11.33 2.16 -1.73
CA LEU A 92 11.09 3.55 -1.35
C LEU A 92 12.29 4.20 -0.62
N GLY A 93 13.30 3.42 -0.23
CA GLY A 93 14.45 3.90 0.53
C GLY A 93 14.08 4.31 1.97
N LEU A 94 13.03 3.70 2.54
CA LEU A 94 12.62 4.01 3.91
C LEU A 94 13.63 3.41 4.91
N SER A 95 13.98 4.20 5.92
CA SER A 95 14.85 3.73 7.00
C SER A 95 14.24 2.51 7.70
N GLN A 96 15.08 1.58 8.17
CA GLN A 96 14.66 0.43 8.97
C GLN A 96 13.87 0.82 10.23
N LYS A 97 14.07 2.04 10.75
CA LYS A 97 13.32 2.58 11.90
C LYS A 97 11.87 2.98 11.57
N VAL A 98 11.57 3.22 10.30
CA VAL A 98 10.21 3.58 9.86
C VAL A 98 9.43 2.29 9.68
N ALA A 99 8.37 2.12 10.46
CA ALA A 99 7.44 1.02 10.30
C ALA A 99 6.29 1.45 9.38
N ILE A 100 5.92 0.59 8.44
CA ILE A 100 4.72 0.78 7.61
C ILE A 100 3.67 -0.24 8.02
N GLY A 101 2.40 0.10 7.85
CA GLY A 101 1.28 -0.73 8.33
C GLY A 101 0.45 -1.27 7.18
N TYR A 102 0.04 -2.54 7.30
CA TYR A 102 -0.91 -3.17 6.41
C TYR A 102 -2.31 -3.17 7.03
N GLN A 103 -3.32 -2.79 6.25
CA GLN A 103 -4.72 -2.71 6.67
C GLN A 103 -5.59 -3.53 5.72
N ALA A 104 -6.40 -4.44 6.26
CA ALA A 104 -7.39 -5.16 5.46
C ALA A 104 -8.49 -4.19 4.97
N HIS A 105 -8.98 -4.38 3.74
CA HIS A 105 -10.03 -3.52 3.19
C HIS A 105 -11.32 -3.62 4.01
N ALA A 106 -11.70 -4.82 4.46
CA ALA A 106 -12.88 -5.03 5.31
C ALA A 106 -12.86 -4.22 6.63
N ASP A 107 -11.68 -4.09 7.26
CA ASP A 107 -11.51 -3.29 8.49
C ASP A 107 -11.57 -1.79 8.22
N THR A 108 -11.21 -1.38 7.00
CA THR A 108 -11.16 0.03 6.58
C THR A 108 -12.50 0.51 6.01
N ALA A 109 -13.34 -0.41 5.51
CA ALA A 109 -14.68 -0.08 5.01
C ALA A 109 -15.67 0.17 6.16
N THR A 110 -15.51 -0.53 7.28
CA THR A 110 -16.42 -0.45 8.45
C THR A 110 -16.04 0.65 9.45
N LYS A 111 -14.84 1.22 9.33
CA LYS A 111 -14.29 2.24 10.24
C LYS A 111 -13.69 3.40 9.46
N SER A 112 -13.55 4.57 10.08
CA SER A 112 -12.76 5.63 9.46
C SER A 112 -11.32 5.13 9.25
N ALA A 113 -10.70 5.48 8.13
CA ALA A 113 -9.38 4.97 7.74
C ALA A 113 -8.25 5.22 8.77
N SER A 114 -8.43 6.15 9.71
CA SER A 114 -7.52 6.41 10.83
C SER A 114 -7.69 5.46 12.03
N LEU A 115 -8.81 4.74 12.10
CA LEU A 115 -9.15 3.79 13.17
C LEU A 115 -9.07 2.32 12.72
N ALA A 116 -8.75 2.08 11.45
CA ALA A 116 -8.56 0.73 10.91
C ALA A 116 -7.38 0.05 11.61
N LYS A 117 -7.59 -1.19 12.06
CA LYS A 117 -6.58 -1.97 12.76
C LYS A 117 -5.46 -2.35 11.80
N THR A 118 -4.22 -2.14 12.22
CA THR A 118 -3.05 -2.64 11.50
C THR A 118 -2.95 -4.16 11.69
N LYS A 119 -3.00 -4.92 10.58
CA LYS A 119 -2.90 -6.38 10.58
C LYS A 119 -1.44 -6.84 10.57
N PHE A 120 -0.59 -6.21 9.76
CA PHE A 120 0.85 -6.49 9.69
C PHE A 120 1.67 -5.20 9.74
N VAL A 121 2.92 -5.32 10.18
CA VAL A 121 3.89 -4.22 10.25
C VAL A 121 5.22 -4.74 9.72
N VAL A 122 5.90 -3.93 8.91
CA VAL A 122 7.26 -4.16 8.39
C VAL A 122 8.10 -2.89 8.43
#